data_AF-A0A949P559-F1
#
_entry.id   AF-A0A949P559-F1
#
_cell.length_a   1.000
_cell.length_b   1.000
_cell.length_c   1.000
_cell.angle_alpha   90.00
_cell.angle_beta   90.00
_cell.angle_gamma   90.00
#
_symmetry.space_group_name_H-M   'P 1'
#
loop_
_entity.id
_entity.type
_entity.pdbx_description
1 polymer ?
#
loop_
_entity_poly.entity_id
_entity_poly.type
_entity_poly.pdbx_seq_one_letter_code
_entity_poly.pdbx_strand_id
1 'polypeptide(L)'
;TTDTQNTRLGMPLTAVNCLVKNKPADAEIVCIELVEGGVSLPEFQHPDNAFYIFGPEDGTINQAVIDSADAVVYIPTVGCLNLAATVNVVLYDRLLKSGMNYDGDTLIRKSRDTNNKVKVRGR
;
A
#
# COMPACT_ATOMS: atom_id res chain seq x y z
N THR A 1 -22.64 3.30 7.36
CA THR A 1 -22.05 4.51 7.96
C THR A 1 -20.66 4.15 8.40
N THR A 2 -19.65 4.64 7.68
CA THR A 2 -18.25 4.28 7.94
C THR A 2 -17.74 5.16 9.07
N ASP A 3 -17.73 4.64 10.29
CA ASP A 3 -17.15 5.31 11.46
C ASP A 3 -15.63 5.35 11.31
N THR A 4 -15.12 6.39 10.64
CA THR A 4 -13.70 6.73 10.65
C THR A 4 -13.47 7.72 11.79
N GLN A 5 -13.04 7.22 12.95
CA GLN A 5 -12.53 8.09 14.02
C GLN A 5 -11.31 8.86 13.50
N ASN A 6 -11.57 10.07 13.01
CA ASN A 6 -10.72 11.24 13.05
C ASN A 6 -9.20 11.04 12.82
N THR A 7 -8.81 10.34 11.75
CA THR A 7 -7.39 10.17 11.34
C THR A 7 -7.04 10.94 10.08
N ARG A 8 -7.84 11.96 9.72
CA ARG A 8 -7.54 12.87 8.59
C ARG A 8 -6.48 13.96 8.90
N LEU A 9 -5.89 13.96 10.10
CA LEU A 9 -5.23 15.16 10.65
C LEU A 9 -3.71 15.28 10.42
N GLY A 10 -3.04 14.35 9.74
CA GLY A 10 -1.57 14.39 9.61
C GLY A 10 -0.94 13.97 8.28
N MET A 11 -1.71 13.44 7.33
CA MET A 11 -1.16 13.02 6.02
C MET A 11 -1.38 14.12 4.98
N PRO A 12 -0.32 14.72 4.40
CA PRO A 12 -0.47 15.73 3.37
C PRO A 12 -1.09 15.10 2.11
N LEU A 13 -2.09 15.77 1.56
CA LEU A 13 -2.72 15.40 0.30
C LEU A 13 -2.47 16.52 -0.71
N THR A 14 -1.76 16.18 -1.79
CA THR A 14 -1.42 17.14 -2.85
C THR A 14 -1.98 16.61 -4.16
N ALA A 15 -2.88 17.38 -4.77
CA ALA A 15 -3.32 17.11 -6.14
C ALA A 15 -2.21 17.53 -7.11
N VAL A 16 -1.87 16.65 -8.05
CA VAL A 16 -0.80 16.89 -9.03
C VAL A 16 -1.29 16.57 -10.45
N ASN A 17 -0.77 17.30 -11.43
CA ASN A 17 -1.13 17.09 -12.84
C ASN A 17 -0.33 15.95 -13.49
N CYS A 18 0.78 15.53 -12.88
CA CYS A 18 1.62 14.45 -13.38
C CYS A 18 2.37 13.79 -12.21
N LEU A 19 2.09 12.52 -11.96
CA LEU A 19 2.65 11.77 -10.83
C LEU A 19 4.18 11.63 -10.96
N VAL A 20 4.66 11.23 -12.14
CA VAL A 20 6.09 11.01 -12.41
C VAL A 20 6.92 12.28 -12.17
N LYS A 21 6.42 13.45 -12.57
CA LYS A 21 7.10 14.74 -12.33
C LYS A 21 7.16 15.16 -10.87
N ASN A 22 6.32 14.58 -10.02
CA ASN A 22 6.25 14.85 -8.58
C ASN A 22 6.89 13.73 -7.75
N LYS A 23 7.63 12.82 -8.39
CA LYS A 23 8.42 11.80 -7.70
C LYS A 23 9.38 12.49 -6.72
N PRO A 24 9.42 12.09 -5.44
CA PRO A 24 10.43 12.57 -4.49
C PRO A 24 11.85 12.26 -4.97
N ALA A 25 12.81 13.06 -4.50
CA ALA A 25 14.23 12.76 -4.72
C ALA A 25 14.57 11.37 -4.18
N ASP A 26 15.40 10.65 -4.92
CA ASP A 26 15.90 9.31 -4.58
C ASP A 26 14.82 8.24 -4.36
N ALA A 27 13.56 8.50 -4.76
CA ALA A 27 12.50 7.50 -4.67
C ALA A 27 12.45 6.64 -5.94
N GLU A 28 12.18 5.36 -5.78
CA GLU A 28 11.94 4.42 -6.89
C GLU A 28 10.45 4.39 -7.23
N ILE A 29 10.12 4.57 -8.52
CA ILE A 29 8.73 4.50 -9.00
C ILE A 29 8.32 3.02 -9.04
N VAL A 30 7.32 2.68 -8.24
CA VAL A 30 6.73 1.35 -8.22
C VAL A 30 5.29 1.45 -8.71
N CYS A 31 5.03 1.02 -9.95
CA CYS A 31 3.68 0.97 -10.50
C CYS A 31 2.97 -0.31 -10.04
N ILE A 32 1.77 -0.17 -9.51
CA ILE A 32 0.91 -1.29 -9.12
C ILE A 32 -0.18 -1.44 -10.16
N GLU A 33 -0.02 -2.42 -11.03
CA GLU A 33 -0.89 -2.64 -12.19
C GLU A 33 -0.84 -4.10 -12.66
N LEU A 34 -1.93 -4.59 -13.22
CA LEU A 34 -2.00 -5.90 -13.86
C LEU A 34 -1.52 -5.82 -15.32
N VAL A 35 -0.21 -5.84 -15.52
CA VAL A 35 0.43 -5.88 -16.86
C VAL A 35 1.28 -7.13 -17.06
N GLU A 36 1.44 -7.54 -18.32
CA GLU A 36 2.36 -8.61 -18.69
C GLU A 36 3.81 -8.20 -18.39
N GLY A 37 4.59 -9.14 -17.84
CA GLY A 37 5.99 -8.90 -17.48
C GLY A 37 6.22 -8.24 -16.10
N GLY A 38 5.16 -7.89 -15.38
CA GLY A 38 5.25 -7.38 -14.02
C GLY A 38 5.73 -8.44 -13.01
N VAL A 39 6.31 -7.98 -11.89
CA VAL A 39 6.75 -8.82 -10.77
C VAL A 39 5.58 -9.12 -9.84
N SER A 40 5.45 -10.35 -9.35
CA SER A 40 4.38 -10.67 -8.40
C SER A 40 4.64 -9.99 -7.05
N LEU A 41 3.60 -9.41 -6.43
CA LEU A 41 3.74 -8.74 -5.14
C LEU A 41 4.41 -9.64 -4.08
N PRO A 42 4.08 -10.94 -3.94
CA PRO A 42 4.77 -11.81 -2.99
C PRO A 42 6.28 -11.90 -3.19
N GLU A 43 6.76 -11.90 -4.43
CA GLU A 43 8.19 -11.98 -4.78
C GLU A 43 8.88 -10.61 -4.81
N PHE A 44 8.11 -9.52 -4.87
CA PHE A 44 8.65 -8.17 -4.95
C PHE A 44 9.33 -7.74 -3.64
N GLN A 45 10.54 -7.20 -3.73
CA GLN A 45 11.20 -6.55 -2.62
C GLN A 45 10.97 -5.04 -2.69
N HIS A 46 10.32 -4.49 -1.67
CA HIS A 46 10.04 -3.07 -1.65
C HIS A 46 11.30 -2.24 -1.42
N PRO A 47 11.53 -1.17 -2.20
CA PRO A 47 12.64 -0.27 -1.97
C PRO A 47 12.39 0.60 -0.73
N ASP A 48 13.47 1.01 -0.07
CA ASP A 48 13.44 1.81 1.17
C ASP A 48 12.69 3.13 0.95
N ASN A 49 12.90 3.77 -0.20
CA ASN A 49 12.20 4.99 -0.62
C ASN A 49 11.34 4.69 -1.86
N ALA A 50 10.14 4.14 -1.65
CA ALA A 50 9.22 3.83 -2.75
C ALA A 50 8.24 4.97 -3.01
N PHE A 51 8.07 5.30 -4.28
CA PHE A 51 6.96 6.12 -4.78
C PHE A 51 5.96 5.24 -5.51
N TYR A 52 4.95 4.76 -4.79
CA TYR A 52 3.94 3.88 -5.35
C TYR A 52 2.93 4.66 -6.20
N ILE A 53 2.70 4.19 -7.43
CA ILE A 53 1.65 4.68 -8.32
C ILE A 53 0.66 3.54 -8.53
N PHE A 54 -0.60 3.76 -8.17
CA PHE A 54 -1.66 2.77 -8.32
C PHE A 54 -2.48 3.06 -9.59
N GLY A 55 -2.81 2.00 -10.33
CA GLY A 55 -3.70 2.10 -11.48
C GLY A 55 -5.10 2.59 -11.10
N PRO A 56 -5.79 3.31 -12.01
CA PRO A 56 -7.15 3.76 -11.78
C PRO A 56 -8.13 2.56 -11.79
N GLU A 57 -9.25 2.66 -11.06
CA GLU A 57 -10.24 1.57 -10.99
C GLU A 57 -10.86 1.23 -12.36
N ASP A 58 -11.08 2.24 -13.20
CA ASP A 58 -11.76 2.12 -14.50
C ASP A 58 -10.80 2.29 -15.70
N GLY A 59 -9.54 1.89 -15.56
CA GLY A 59 -8.57 2.01 -16.64
C GLY A 59 -7.23 1.38 -16.33
N THR A 60 -6.20 1.83 -17.03
CA THR A 60 -4.82 1.36 -16.86
C THR A 60 -3.91 2.55 -16.73
N ILE A 61 -2.82 2.39 -15.97
CA ILE A 61 -1.73 3.36 -15.98
C ILE A 61 -1.26 3.59 -17.42
N ASN A 62 -1.06 4.86 -17.80
CA ASN A 62 -0.57 5.21 -19.14
C ASN A 62 0.81 4.54 -19.39
N GLN A 63 1.02 4.01 -20.59
CA GLN A 63 2.27 3.33 -20.97
C GLN A 63 3.52 4.18 -20.67
N ALA A 64 3.47 5.50 -20.88
CA ALA A 64 4.61 6.38 -20.60
C ALA A 64 4.98 6.42 -19.10
N VAL A 65 4.04 6.18 -18.20
CA VAL A 65 4.31 6.08 -16.75
C VAL A 65 4.90 4.70 -16.43
N ILE A 66 4.37 3.63 -17.04
CA ILE A 66 4.91 2.28 -16.93
C ILE A 66 6.37 2.23 -17.42
N ASP A 67 6.67 2.84 -18.56
CA ASP A 67 8.02 2.90 -19.14
C ASP A 67 9.01 3.69 -18.27
N SER A 68 8.50 4.56 -17.38
CA SER A 68 9.30 5.32 -16.43
C SER A 68 9.46 4.64 -15.07
N ALA A 69 8.79 3.51 -14.86
CA ALA A 69 8.79 2.82 -13.57
C ALA A 69 10.09 2.03 -13.35
N ASP A 70 10.63 2.09 -12.14
CA ASP A 70 11.75 1.24 -11.72
C ASP A 70 11.28 -0.20 -11.51
N ALA A 71 10.02 -0.38 -11.12
CA ALA A 71 9.36 -1.67 -11.08
C ALA A 71 7.87 -1.56 -11.40
N VAL A 72 7.33 -2.61 -12.02
CA VAL A 72 5.89 -2.81 -12.16
C VAL A 72 5.52 -4.09 -11.44
N VAL A 73 4.60 -4.03 -10.50
CA VAL A 73 4.22 -5.17 -9.68
C VAL A 73 2.71 -5.37 -9.67
N TYR A 74 2.31 -6.63 -9.74
CA TYR A 74 0.91 -7.04 -9.77
C TYR A 74 0.57 -7.88 -8.56
N ILE A 75 -0.69 -7.85 -8.14
CA ILE A 75 -1.22 -8.72 -7.08
C ILE A 75 -1.79 -9.97 -7.77
N PRO A 76 -1.35 -11.18 -7.42
CA PRO A 76 -1.76 -12.41 -8.10
C PRO A 76 -3.18 -12.85 -7.67
N THR A 77 -4.19 -12.06 -8.03
CA THR A 77 -5.61 -12.34 -7.81
C THR A 77 -6.33 -12.66 -9.11
N VAL A 78 -7.47 -13.34 -9.01
CA VAL A 78 -8.39 -13.49 -10.14
C VAL A 78 -9.25 -12.23 -10.23
N GLY A 79 -9.03 -11.43 -11.28
CA GLY A 79 -9.70 -10.15 -11.49
C GLY A 79 -9.05 -8.99 -10.71
N CYS A 80 -9.49 -7.78 -11.04
CA CYS A 80 -8.99 -6.54 -10.43
C CYS A 80 -9.55 -6.38 -9.00
N LEU A 81 -8.68 -5.98 -8.07
CA LEU A 81 -9.09 -5.56 -6.74
C LEU A 81 -9.56 -4.10 -6.78
N ASN A 82 -10.50 -3.74 -5.89
CA ASN A 82 -10.80 -2.33 -5.64
C ASN A 82 -9.52 -1.58 -5.24
N LEU A 83 -9.37 -0.31 -5.65
CA LEU A 83 -8.15 0.47 -5.43
C LEU A 83 -7.76 0.55 -3.94
N ALA A 84 -8.73 0.76 -3.05
CA ALA A 84 -8.46 0.80 -1.61
C ALA A 84 -7.96 -0.55 -1.07
N ALA A 85 -8.46 -1.66 -1.60
CA ALA A 85 -7.98 -2.99 -1.25
C ALA A 85 -6.54 -3.20 -1.76
N THR A 86 -6.26 -2.82 -3.00
CA THR A 86 -4.92 -2.86 -3.59
C THR A 86 -3.91 -2.07 -2.75
N VAL A 87 -4.24 -0.85 -2.37
CA VAL A 87 -3.40 0.00 -1.50
C VAL A 87 -3.12 -0.70 -0.16
N ASN A 88 -4.15 -1.21 0.51
CA ASN A 88 -4.00 -1.88 1.79
C ASN A 88 -3.13 -3.14 1.69
N VAL A 89 -3.32 -3.95 0.63
CA VAL A 89 -2.53 -5.17 0.42
C VAL A 89 -1.05 -4.85 0.20
N VAL A 90 -0.73 -3.86 -0.65
CA VAL A 90 0.65 -3.45 -0.91
C VAL A 90 1.33 -2.88 0.34
N LEU A 91 0.65 -2.01 1.09
CA LEU A 91 1.22 -1.43 2.30
C LEU A 91 1.40 -2.45 3.42
N TYR A 92 0.48 -3.42 3.51
CA TYR A 92 0.61 -4.51 4.48
C TYR A 92 1.74 -5.48 4.11
N ASP A 93 1.89 -5.81 2.82
CA ASP A 93 3.02 -6.61 2.33
C ASP A 93 4.37 -5.93 2.62
N ARG A 94 4.46 -4.61 2.38
CA ARG A 94 5.63 -3.79 2.77
C ARG A 94 5.92 -3.87 4.25
N LEU A 95 4.90 -3.75 5.10
CA LEU A 95 5.06 -3.87 6.55
C LEU A 95 5.58 -5.25 6.93
N LEU A 96 5.01 -6.32 6.38
CA LEU A 96 5.42 -7.70 6.65
C LEU A 96 6.89 -7.95 6.28
N LYS A 97 7.33 -7.43 5.13
CA LYS A 97 8.69 -7.58 4.61
C LYS A 97 9.72 -6.64 5.27
N SER A 98 9.27 -5.59 5.97
CA SER A 98 10.15 -4.63 6.65
C SER A 98 10.90 -5.19 7.86
N GLY A 99 10.59 -6.43 8.28
CA GLY A 99 11.22 -7.06 9.45
C GLY A 99 10.82 -6.41 10.79
N MET A 100 9.72 -5.65 10.81
CA MET A 100 9.23 -4.98 12.02
C MET A 100 8.83 -5.99 13.10
N ASN A 101 9.27 -5.75 14.33
CA ASN A 101 8.86 -6.57 15.48
C ASN A 101 7.43 -6.22 15.88
N TYR A 102 6.56 -7.23 15.88
CA TYR A 102 5.19 -7.05 16.34
C TYR A 102 5.18 -7.11 17.87
N ASP A 103 4.94 -5.97 18.53
CA ASP A 103 4.81 -5.79 19.99
C ASP A 103 3.65 -6.61 20.64
N GLY A 104 3.01 -7.51 19.87
CA GLY A 104 2.00 -8.47 20.33
C GLY A 104 0.88 -7.81 21.13
N ASP A 105 0.55 -8.41 22.28
CA ASP A 105 -0.49 -7.89 23.17
C ASP A 105 -0.18 -6.47 23.69
N THR A 106 1.09 -6.05 23.75
CA THR A 106 1.44 -4.71 24.21
C THR A 106 0.91 -3.66 23.25
N LEU A 107 1.05 -3.87 21.94
CA LEU A 107 0.45 -3.00 20.92
C LEU A 107 -1.07 -3.00 21.03
N ILE A 108 -1.68 -4.17 21.15
CA ILE A 108 -3.15 -4.32 21.26
C ILE A 108 -3.68 -3.52 22.47
N ARG A 109 -3.02 -3.62 23.63
CA ARG A 109 -3.43 -2.89 24.84
C ARG A 109 -3.27 -1.37 24.70
N LYS A 110 -2.28 -0.90 23.94
CA LYS A 110 -2.07 0.53 23.66
C LYS A 110 -3.08 1.08 22.64
N SER A 111 -3.47 0.28 21.65
CA SER A 111 -4.27 0.74 20.50
C SER A 111 -5.77 0.46 20.62
N ARG A 112 -6.19 -0.54 21.42
CA ARG A 112 -7.61 -0.87 21.55
C ARG A 112 -8.39 0.24 22.24
N ASP A 113 -9.61 0.47 21.79
CA ASP A 113 -10.59 1.29 22.50
C ASP A 113 -10.77 0.78 23.94
N THR A 114 -11.04 1.70 24.88
CA THR A 114 -11.24 1.37 26.32
C THR A 114 -12.37 0.36 26.55
N ASN A 115 -13.31 0.24 25.61
CA ASN A 115 -14.41 -0.70 25.66
C ASN A 115 -14.04 -2.11 25.17
N ASN A 116 -12.96 -2.28 24.40
CA ASN A 116 -12.56 -3.58 23.89
C ASN A 116 -11.67 -4.33 24.89
N LYS A 117 -12.28 -5.29 25.63
CA LYS A 117 -11.58 -6.15 26.61
C LYS A 117 -11.52 -7.63 26.20
N VAL A 118 -11.90 -7.96 24.97
CA VAL A 118 -11.96 -9.34 24.47
C VAL A 118 -10.56 -9.97 24.48
N LYS A 119 -10.48 -11.26 24.84
CA LYS A 119 -9.26 -12.07 24.83
C LYS A 119 -9.53 -13.41 24.14
N VAL A 120 -8.51 -13.97 23.49
CA VAL A 120 -8.59 -15.31 22.90
C VAL A 120 -8.67 -16.35 24.02
N ARG A 121 -9.57 -17.33 23.90
CA ARG A 121 -9.73 -18.38 24.92
C ARG A 121 -8.46 -19.24 24.99
N GLY A 122 -7.87 -19.37 26.18
CA GLY A 122 -6.70 -20.22 26.41
C GLY A 122 -5.35 -19.59 26.07
N ARG A 123 -5.28 -18.26 25.93
CA ARG A 123 -4.04 -17.49 25.75
C ARG A 123 -3.86 -16.50 26.89
#